data_AF-A0A423UZH1-F1
#
_entry.id   AF-A0A423UZH1-F1
#
_cell.length_a   1.000
_cell.length_b   1.000
_cell.length_c   1.000
_cell.angle_alpha   90.00
_cell.angle_beta   90.00
_cell.angle_gamma   90.00
#
_symmetry.space_group_name_H-M   'P 1'
#
loop_
_entity.id
_entity.type
_entity.pdbx_description
1 polymer ?
#
loop_
_entity_poly.entity_id
_entity_poly.type
_entity_poly.pdbx_seq_one_letter_code
_entity_poly.pdbx_strand_id
1 'polypeptide(L)'
;MRWVGAATAAYGVGVLVRPALMARPCGLDDEDGSVPAPAALLIRALGVRDAAIGIAMMVAKDRSVRRAATACRVVADLGDAALFGTQLPDPAARPKAAAVAGGWGALCAVAGLASDRARGR
;
A
#
# COMPACT_ATOMS: atom_id res chain seq x y z
N MET A 1 9.76 5.00 11.04
CA MET A 1 9.60 5.39 9.62
C MET A 1 10.32 4.53 8.62
N ARG A 2 11.65 4.39 8.73
CA ARG A 2 12.43 3.64 7.73
C ARG A 2 12.00 2.18 7.59
N TRP A 3 11.67 1.53 8.70
CA TRP A 3 11.14 0.17 8.71
C TRP A 3 9.78 0.06 7.99
N VAL A 4 8.91 1.07 8.16
CA VAL A 4 7.63 1.13 7.42
C VAL A 4 7.90 1.29 5.93
N GLY A 5 8.81 2.19 5.56
CA GLY A 5 9.23 2.35 4.17
C GLY A 5 9.78 1.05 3.58
N ALA A 6 10.60 0.31 4.32
CA ALA A 6 11.11 -1.00 3.91
C ALA A 6 9.99 -2.04 3.74
N ALA A 7 9.03 -2.08 4.67
CA ALA A 7 7.87 -2.98 4.59
C ALA A 7 6.98 -2.64 3.38
N THR A 8 6.69 -1.36 3.15
CA THR A 8 5.95 -0.88 1.97
C THR A 8 6.70 -1.21 0.68
N ALA A 9 8.03 -1.02 0.66
CA ALA A 9 8.84 -1.35 -0.51
C ALA A 9 8.84 -2.85 -0.81
N ALA A 10 9.02 -3.68 0.21
CA ALA A 10 9.00 -5.13 0.08
C ALA A 10 7.63 -5.64 -0.40
N TYR A 11 6.54 -5.10 0.16
CA TYR A 11 5.20 -5.44 -0.28
C TYR A 11 4.94 -5.00 -1.72
N GLY A 12 5.31 -3.77 -2.08
CA GLY A 12 5.20 -3.23 -3.44
C GLY A 12 5.95 -4.10 -4.47
N VAL A 13 7.18 -4.50 -4.16
CA VAL A 13 7.94 -5.46 -4.99
C VAL A 13 7.25 -6.83 -5.02
N GLY A 14 6.73 -7.30 -3.90
CA GLY A 14 6.00 -8.56 -3.81
C GLY A 14 4.79 -8.60 -4.76
N VAL A 15 3.91 -7.60 -4.72
CA VAL A 15 2.74 -7.53 -5.61
C VAL A 15 3.14 -7.22 -7.05
N LEU A 16 4.23 -6.46 -7.26
CA LEU A 16 4.81 -6.25 -8.58
C LEU A 16 5.31 -7.54 -9.20
N VAL A 17 5.90 -8.47 -8.45
CA VAL A 17 6.39 -9.76 -8.98
C VAL A 17 5.24 -10.78 -9.07
N ARG A 18 4.42 -10.84 -8.01
CA ARG A 18 3.33 -11.80 -7.83
C ARG A 18 2.00 -11.08 -7.53
N PRO A 19 1.25 -10.65 -8.56
CA PRO A 19 -0.01 -9.91 -8.40
C PRO A 19 -1.07 -10.64 -7.56
N ALA A 20 -1.04 -11.97 -7.56
CA ALA A 20 -1.93 -12.80 -6.74
C ALA A 20 -1.85 -12.53 -5.24
N LEU A 21 -0.76 -11.94 -4.72
CA LEU A 21 -0.67 -11.53 -3.32
C LEU A 21 -1.72 -10.46 -2.95
N MET A 22 -2.13 -9.65 -3.92
CA MET A 22 -3.16 -8.63 -3.76
C MET A 22 -4.49 -9.05 -4.38
N ALA A 23 -4.46 -9.70 -5.54
CA ALA A 23 -5.68 -10.04 -6.27
C ALA A 23 -6.62 -10.96 -5.46
N ARG A 24 -6.09 -12.02 -4.86
CA ARG A 24 -6.92 -13.04 -4.17
C ARG A 24 -7.61 -12.49 -2.92
N PRO A 25 -6.92 -11.75 -2.02
CA PRO A 25 -7.60 -11.10 -0.90
C PRO A 25 -8.67 -10.08 -1.30
N CYS A 26 -8.58 -9.55 -2.53
CA CYS A 26 -9.53 -8.60 -3.11
C CYS A 26 -10.62 -9.27 -3.97
N GLY A 27 -10.63 -10.60 -4.11
CA GLY A 27 -11.59 -11.31 -4.98
C GLY A 27 -11.46 -10.90 -6.45
N LEU A 28 -10.23 -10.65 -6.90
CA LEU A 28 -9.88 -10.30 -8.28
C LEU A 28 -9.23 -11.47 -9.03
N ASP A 29 -9.23 -12.67 -8.45
CA ASP A 29 -8.90 -13.92 -9.12
C ASP A 29 -10.14 -14.58 -9.73
N ASP A 30 -9.92 -15.35 -10.79
CA ASP A 30 -10.94 -16.20 -11.40
C ASP A 30 -11.16 -17.47 -10.55
N GLU A 31 -12.19 -18.26 -10.86
CA GLU A 31 -12.52 -19.49 -10.12
C GLU A 31 -11.38 -20.52 -10.09
N ASP A 32 -10.53 -20.53 -11.12
CA ASP A 32 -9.34 -21.37 -11.21
C ASP A 32 -8.14 -20.82 -10.40
N GLY A 33 -8.31 -19.67 -9.74
CA GLY A 33 -7.30 -18.97 -8.96
C GLY A 33 -6.29 -18.18 -9.80
N SER A 34 -6.50 -18.09 -11.12
CA SER A 34 -5.69 -17.25 -12.00
C SER A 34 -6.05 -15.77 -11.82
N VAL A 35 -5.12 -14.86 -12.14
CA VAL A 35 -5.37 -13.41 -12.06
C VAL A 35 -5.54 -12.89 -13.48
N PRO A 36 -6.71 -12.32 -13.84
CA PRO A 36 -6.93 -11.74 -15.16
C PRO A 36 -5.84 -10.74 -15.54
N ALA A 37 -5.40 -10.77 -16.80
CA ALA A 37 -4.31 -9.94 -17.29
C ALA A 37 -4.51 -8.42 -17.03
N PRO A 38 -5.72 -7.83 -17.21
CA PRO A 38 -5.96 -6.43 -16.88
C PRO A 38 -5.79 -6.12 -15.37
N ALA A 39 -6.27 -6.99 -14.49
CA ALA A 39 -6.11 -6.84 -13.04
C ALA A 39 -4.64 -6.96 -12.65
N ALA A 40 -3.93 -7.95 -13.20
CA ALA A 40 -2.50 -8.14 -12.97
C ALA A 40 -1.69 -6.91 -13.41
N LEU A 41 -2.01 -6.32 -14.57
CA LEU A 41 -1.34 -5.10 -15.06
C LEU A 41 -1.48 -3.93 -14.07
N LEU A 42 -2.71 -3.66 -13.62
CA LEU A 42 -2.96 -2.56 -12.67
C LEU A 42 -2.32 -2.84 -11.31
N ILE A 43 -2.41 -4.06 -10.79
CA ILE A 43 -1.76 -4.44 -9.53
C ILE A 43 -0.23 -4.26 -9.61
N ARG A 44 0.38 -4.61 -10.75
CA ARG A 44 1.82 -4.36 -10.95
C ARG A 44 2.13 -2.87 -10.95
N ALA A 45 1.30 -2.03 -11.56
CA ALA A 45 1.46 -0.57 -11.53
C ALA A 45 1.36 -0.01 -10.11
N LEU A 46 0.41 -0.49 -9.30
CA LEU A 46 0.32 -0.17 -7.86
C LEU A 46 1.58 -0.61 -7.13
N GLY A 47 2.08 -1.81 -7.42
CA GLY A 47 3.33 -2.34 -6.86
C GLY A 47 4.55 -1.47 -7.15
N VAL A 48 4.73 -0.98 -8.38
CA VAL A 48 5.82 -0.06 -8.74
C VAL A 48 5.72 1.24 -7.94
N ARG A 49 4.53 1.84 -7.89
CA ARG A 49 4.27 3.07 -7.12
C ARG A 49 4.61 2.88 -5.64
N ASP A 50 4.10 1.81 -5.04
CA ASP A 50 4.28 1.53 -3.63
C ASP A 50 5.75 1.21 -3.30
N ALA A 51 6.43 0.49 -4.19
CA ALA A 51 7.86 0.25 -4.09
C ALA A 51 8.66 1.56 -4.12
N ALA A 52 8.38 2.45 -5.08
CA ALA A 52 9.05 3.73 -5.21
C ALA A 52 8.84 4.62 -3.98
N ILE A 53 7.60 4.72 -3.49
CA ILE A 53 7.26 5.49 -2.29
C ILE A 53 7.95 4.91 -1.05
N GLY A 54 7.89 3.58 -0.86
CA GLY A 54 8.53 2.89 0.25
C GLY A 54 10.06 3.08 0.28
N ILE A 55 10.70 2.98 -0.89
CA ILE A 55 12.14 3.26 -1.05
C ILE A 55 12.43 4.71 -0.65
N ALA A 56 11.65 5.69 -1.11
CA ALA A 56 11.83 7.09 -0.74
C ALA A 56 11.70 7.31 0.78
N MET A 57 10.70 6.69 1.42
CA MET A 57 10.53 6.72 2.89
C MET A 57 11.73 6.11 3.64
N MET A 58 12.35 5.08 3.06
CA MET A 58 13.49 4.36 3.64
C MET A 58 14.80 5.14 3.51
N VAL A 59 15.11 5.65 2.32
CA VAL A 59 16.46 6.16 1.98
C VAL A 59 16.59 7.68 2.10
N ALA A 60 15.50 8.44 2.01
CA ALA A 60 15.60 9.89 1.99
C ALA A 60 16.21 10.44 3.30
N LYS A 61 17.27 11.23 3.16
CA LYS A 61 17.95 11.90 4.28
C LYS A 61 17.20 13.17 4.69
N ASP A 62 16.69 13.90 3.71
CA ASP A 62 15.89 15.10 3.93
C ASP A 62 14.55 14.78 4.63
N ARG A 63 14.19 15.63 5.60
CA ARG A 63 12.98 15.45 6.40
C ARG A 63 11.72 15.73 5.58
N SER A 64 11.72 16.80 4.80
CA SER A 64 10.57 17.21 4.00
C SER A 64 10.24 16.15 2.95
N VAL A 65 11.27 15.58 2.30
CA VAL A 65 11.10 14.49 1.32
C VAL A 65 10.50 13.26 1.97
N ARG A 66 11.01 12.81 3.13
CA ARG A 66 10.42 11.68 3.84
C ARG A 66 8.97 11.93 4.24
N ARG A 67 8.66 13.13 4.75
CA ARG A 67 7.29 13.51 5.15
C ARG A 67 6.35 13.51 3.95
N ALA A 68 6.77 14.07 2.82
CA ALA A 68 5.99 14.07 1.58
C ALA A 68 5.74 12.63 1.10
N ALA A 69 6.77 11.79 1.03
CA ALA A 69 6.63 10.38 0.64
C ALA A 69 5.66 9.61 1.56
N THR A 70 5.74 9.88 2.86
CA THR A 70 4.81 9.34 3.86
C THR A 70 3.38 9.78 3.59
N ALA A 71 3.16 11.07 3.37
CA ALA A 71 1.83 11.61 3.12
C ALA A 71 1.24 11.01 1.84
N CYS A 72 2.03 10.91 0.77
CA CYS A 72 1.64 10.20 -0.44
C CYS A 72 1.24 8.75 -0.16
N ARG A 73 1.98 8.03 0.70
CA ARG A 73 1.63 6.67 1.08
C ARG A 73 0.29 6.60 1.82
N VAL A 74 0.10 7.45 2.82
CA VAL A 74 -1.14 7.51 3.60
C VAL A 74 -2.33 7.82 2.70
N VAL A 75 -2.20 8.80 1.81
CA VAL A 75 -3.27 9.16 0.86
C VAL A 75 -3.58 8.00 -0.09
N ALA A 76 -2.55 7.31 -0.60
CA ALA A 76 -2.74 6.13 -1.45
C ALA A 76 -3.49 5.02 -0.69
N ASP A 77 -3.08 4.69 0.53
CA ASP A 77 -3.73 3.67 1.37
C ASP A 77 -5.21 4.01 1.68
N LEU A 78 -5.51 5.27 1.96
CA LEU A 78 -6.89 5.72 2.20
C LEU A 78 -7.74 5.70 0.92
N GLY A 79 -7.14 6.07 -0.23
CA GLY A 79 -7.78 5.95 -1.53
C GLY A 79 -8.10 4.50 -1.87
N ASP A 80 -7.13 3.60 -1.69
CA ASP A 80 -7.31 2.16 -1.89
C ASP A 80 -8.37 1.59 -0.93
N ALA A 81 -8.41 2.04 0.33
CA ALA A 81 -9.45 1.63 1.28
C ALA A 81 -10.86 2.06 0.84
N ALA A 82 -11.01 3.29 0.36
CA ALA A 82 -12.28 3.80 -0.14
C ALA A 82 -12.72 3.10 -1.43
N LEU A 83 -11.82 2.99 -2.40
CA LEU A 83 -12.11 2.36 -3.70
C LEU A 83 -12.38 0.87 -3.53
N PHE A 84 -11.52 0.12 -2.82
CA PHE A 84 -11.74 -1.31 -2.64
C PHE A 84 -12.91 -1.62 -1.71
N GLY A 85 -13.16 -0.77 -0.70
CA GLY A 85 -14.31 -0.90 0.18
C GLY A 85 -15.66 -0.67 -0.50
N THR A 86 -15.69 -0.04 -1.68
CA THR A 86 -16.94 0.33 -2.36
C THR A 86 -17.08 -0.26 -3.77
N GLN A 87 -15.98 -0.55 -4.46
CA GLN A 87 -15.98 -0.87 -5.90
C GLN A 87 -15.48 -2.28 -6.23
N LEU A 88 -15.00 -3.07 -5.26
CA LEU A 88 -14.62 -4.47 -5.58
C LEU A 88 -15.84 -5.25 -6.09
N PRO A 89 -15.65 -6.14 -7.10
CA PRO A 89 -16.73 -6.94 -7.67
C PRO A 89 -17.39 -7.85 -6.63
N ASP A 90 -16.58 -8.51 -5.79
CA ASP A 90 -17.07 -9.32 -4.67
C ASP A 90 -17.38 -8.43 -3.45
N PRO A 91 -18.66 -8.31 -3.03
CA PRO A 91 -19.04 -7.54 -1.86
C PRO A 91 -18.45 -8.10 -0.55
N ALA A 92 -18.17 -9.41 -0.48
CA ALA A 92 -17.61 -10.03 0.71
C ALA A 92 -16.12 -9.67 0.92
N ALA A 93 -15.39 -9.38 -0.16
CA ALA A 93 -13.99 -8.94 -0.10
C ALA A 93 -13.82 -7.48 0.35
N ARG A 94 -14.82 -6.61 0.10
CA ARG A 94 -14.80 -5.16 0.39
C ARG A 94 -14.37 -4.79 1.81
N PRO A 95 -15.01 -5.28 2.90
CA PRO A 95 -14.67 -4.86 4.25
C PRO A 95 -13.25 -5.27 4.63
N LYS A 96 -12.81 -6.45 4.20
CA LYS A 96 -11.45 -6.95 4.46
C LYS A 96 -10.41 -6.11 3.72
N ALA A 97 -10.63 -5.84 2.43
CA ALA A 97 -9.73 -5.01 1.63
C ALA A 97 -9.62 -3.58 2.20
N ALA A 98 -10.75 -2.98 2.56
CA ALA A 98 -10.80 -1.66 3.18
C ALA A 98 -10.06 -1.63 4.53
N ALA A 99 -10.26 -2.65 5.38
CA ALA A 99 -9.59 -2.74 6.68
C ALA A 99 -8.08 -2.89 6.53
N VAL A 100 -7.61 -3.71 5.59
CA VAL A 100 -6.16 -3.89 5.34
C VAL A 100 -5.54 -2.61 4.81
N ALA A 101 -6.14 -1.99 3.78
CA ALA A 101 -5.63 -0.75 3.22
C ALA A 101 -5.66 0.40 4.25
N GLY A 102 -6.77 0.57 4.97
CA GLY A 102 -6.88 1.54 6.06
C GLY A 102 -5.88 1.29 7.19
N GLY A 103 -5.60 0.02 7.51
CA GLY A 103 -4.58 -0.39 8.48
C GLY A 103 -3.17 0.05 8.06
N TRP A 104 -2.80 -0.12 6.79
CA TRP A 104 -1.53 0.39 6.26
C TRP A 104 -1.45 1.92 6.33
N GLY A 105 -2.53 2.62 5.96
CA GLY A 105 -2.59 4.08 6.03
C GLY A 105 -2.43 4.60 7.45
N ALA A 106 -3.14 4.01 8.41
CA ALA A 106 -3.03 4.35 9.82
C ALA A 106 -1.62 4.05 10.37
N LEU A 107 -1.03 2.91 10.02
CA LEU A 107 0.32 2.54 10.41
C LEU A 107 1.36 3.55 9.90
N CYS A 108 1.26 3.93 8.63
CA CYS A 108 2.15 4.92 8.02
C CYS A 108 2.00 6.30 8.67
N ALA A 109 0.77 6.74 8.94
CA ALA A 109 0.49 8.01 9.60
C ALA A 109 1.07 8.03 11.03
N VAL A 110 0.79 7.00 11.84
CA VAL A 110 1.29 6.88 13.21
C VAL A 110 2.81 6.85 13.24
N ALA A 111 3.44 6.05 12.36
CA ALA A 111 4.89 5.96 12.28
C ALA A 111 5.55 7.28 11.85
N GLY A 112 4.90 8.03 10.96
CA GLY A 112 5.32 9.37 10.55
C GLY A 112 5.29 10.34 11.72
N LEU A 113 4.15 10.44 12.39
CA LEU A 113 3.94 11.31 13.56
C LEU A 113 4.88 10.97 14.72
N ALA A 114 5.06 9.68 15.03
CA ALA A 114 5.97 9.23 16.08
C ALA A 114 7.43 9.58 15.76
N SER A 115 7.84 9.45 14.50
CA SER A 115 9.21 9.77 14.05
C SER A 115 9.52 11.26 14.10
N ASP A 116 8.50 12.10 14.02
CA ASP A 116 8.60 13.55 14.21
C ASP A 116 8.65 13.93 15.69
N ARG A 117 7.78 13.33 16.53
CA ARG A 117 7.76 13.59 17.98
C ARG A 117 9.04 13.15 18.69
N ALA A 118 9.59 11.99 18.35
CA ALA A 118 10.81 11.46 18.96
C ALA A 118 12.08 12.27 18.64
N ARG A 119 12.00 13.27 17.74
CA ARG A 119 13.13 14.12 17.33
C ARG A 119 12.90 15.62 17.59
N GLY A 120 11.77 15.96 18.21
CA GLY A 120 11.49 17.31 18.74
C GLY A 120 11.62 17.39 20.27
N ARG A 121 11.97 16.27 20.91
CA ARG A 121 12.53 16.17 22.25
C ARG A 121 14.05 16.01 22.12
#